data_AF-A0A2G1ZU12-F1
#
_entry.id   AF-A0A2G1ZU12-F1
#
_cell.length_a   1.000
_cell.length_b   1.000
_cell.length_c   1.000
_cell.angle_alpha   90.00
_cell.angle_beta   90.00
_cell.angle_gamma   90.00
#
_symmetry.space_group_name_H-M   'P 1'
#
loop_
_entity.id
_entity.type
_entity.pdbx_description
1 polymer ?
#
loop_
_entity_poly.entity_id
_entity_poly.type
_entity_poly.pdbx_seq_one_letter_code
_entity_poly.pdbx_strand_id
1 'polypeptide(L)'
;RWPRTKSSKRTRIQLFLRRREYRAYAKKSDAKWPFLQDAGGYYSPTRQEIVTYSKPSHASVLNTLTHEAQHQVLSTHLRRSPVWLNEGLSEYYEQSTMEQGSP
;
A
#
# COMPACT_ATOMS: atom_id res chain seq x y z
N ARG A 1 23.65 -10.66 -20.05
CA ARG A 1 23.12 -11.68 -19.11
C ARG A 1 22.55 -10.93 -17.90
N TRP A 2 21.23 -10.78 -17.81
CA TRP A 2 20.60 -10.09 -16.68
C TRP A 2 20.86 -10.84 -15.38
N PRO A 3 21.31 -10.18 -14.30
CA PRO A 3 21.51 -10.87 -13.02
C PRO A 3 20.14 -11.28 -12.47
N ARG A 4 19.96 -12.56 -12.17
CA ARG A 4 18.79 -13.06 -11.43
C ARG A 4 18.89 -12.49 -10.01
N THR A 5 18.04 -11.52 -9.69
CA THR A 5 18.01 -10.91 -8.36
C THR A 5 17.29 -11.81 -7.35
N LYS A 6 17.69 -11.63 -6.09
CA LYS A 6 17.31 -12.37 -4.87
C LYS A 6 15.79 -12.52 -4.72
N SER A 7 15.41 -13.64 -4.07
CA SER A 7 14.08 -14.00 -3.54
C SER A 7 13.08 -12.83 -3.51
N SER A 8 12.01 -12.96 -4.30
CA SER A 8 10.84 -12.07 -4.23
C SER A 8 10.39 -11.96 -2.78
N LYS A 9 10.61 -10.80 -2.16
CA LYS A 9 10.06 -10.51 -0.85
C LYS A 9 8.54 -10.51 -0.99
N ARG A 10 7.88 -11.49 -0.36
CA ARG A 10 6.42 -11.60 -0.40
C ARG A 10 5.80 -10.33 0.16
N THR A 11 4.89 -9.71 -0.61
CA THR A 11 4.04 -8.64 -0.11
C THR A 11 3.08 -9.21 0.93
N ARG A 12 3.07 -8.63 2.13
CA ARG A 12 2.08 -8.95 3.16
C ARG A 12 0.96 -7.90 3.10
N ILE A 13 -0.27 -8.36 2.90
CA ILE A 13 -1.46 -7.50 2.97
C ILE A 13 -2.24 -7.91 4.21
N GLN A 14 -2.53 -6.94 5.08
CA GLN A 14 -3.40 -7.11 6.23
C GLN A 14 -4.68 -6.33 6.00
N LEU A 15 -5.74 -7.07 5.64
CA LEU A 15 -7.09 -6.55 5.41
C LEU A 15 -7.98 -6.86 6.62
N PHE A 16 -8.34 -5.83 7.37
CA PHE A 16 -9.29 -5.98 8.47
C PHE A 16 -10.74 -5.94 7.99
N LEU A 17 -11.64 -6.68 8.62
CA LEU A 17 -13.06 -6.61 8.28
C LEU A 17 -13.66 -5.27 8.71
N ARG A 18 -13.21 -4.71 9.84
CA ARG A 18 -13.79 -3.48 10.40
C ARG A 18 -12.74 -2.39 10.58
N ARG A 19 -13.13 -1.13 10.32
CA ARG A 19 -12.31 0.07 10.57
C ARG A 19 -11.81 0.15 12.02
N ARG A 20 -12.58 -0.34 12.99
CA ARG A 20 -12.19 -0.38 14.41
C ARG A 20 -10.97 -1.28 14.65
N GLU A 21 -10.91 -2.43 14.00
CA GLU A 21 -9.81 -3.40 14.13
C GLU A 21 -8.53 -2.84 13.49
N TYR A 22 -8.68 -2.21 12.31
CA TYR A 22 -7.62 -1.43 11.67
C TYR A 22 -7.08 -0.32 12.57
N ARG A 23 -7.96 0.51 13.15
CA ARG A 23 -7.57 1.60 14.07
C ARG A 23 -6.79 1.08 15.26
N ALA A 24 -7.28 0.00 15.88
CA ALA A 24 -6.61 -0.61 17.01
C ALA A 24 -5.22 -1.16 16.64
N TYR A 25 -5.10 -1.76 15.45
CA TYR A 25 -3.82 -2.22 14.92
C TYR A 25 -2.86 -1.05 14.66
N ALA A 26 -3.28 -0.02 13.92
CA ALA A 26 -2.47 1.15 13.60
C ALA A 26 -1.99 1.88 14.87
N LYS A 27 -2.87 2.03 15.86
CA LYS A 27 -2.53 2.61 17.17
C LYS A 27 -1.44 1.80 17.90
N LYS A 28 -1.50 0.46 17.81
CA LYS A 28 -0.55 -0.43 18.49
C LYS A 28 0.79 -0.54 17.73
N SER A 29 0.72 -0.72 16.42
CA SER A 29 1.86 -1.04 15.56
C SER A 29 2.61 0.19 15.06
N ASP A 30 1.95 1.35 15.00
CA ASP A 30 2.47 2.60 14.43
C ASP A 30 2.14 3.82 15.30
N ALA A 31 2.18 3.66 16.63
CA ALA A 31 1.87 4.72 17.60
C ALA A 31 2.61 6.06 17.36
N LYS A 32 3.78 6.02 16.72
CA LYS A 32 4.58 7.20 16.32
C LYS A 32 3.87 8.07 15.28
N TRP A 33 2.92 7.53 14.53
CA TRP A 33 2.22 8.19 13.44
C TRP A 33 0.70 8.16 13.65
N PRO A 34 0.16 8.96 14.59
CA PRO A 34 -1.25 8.88 14.98
C PRO A 34 -2.23 9.05 13.83
N PHE A 35 -1.90 9.87 12.83
CA PHE A 35 -2.74 10.13 11.66
C PHE A 35 -3.06 8.86 10.83
N LEU A 36 -2.23 7.81 10.91
CA LEU A 36 -2.49 6.54 10.23
C LEU A 36 -3.75 5.84 10.76
N GLN A 37 -4.17 6.12 12.00
CA GLN A 37 -5.40 5.58 12.56
C GLN A 37 -6.64 6.06 11.80
N ASP A 38 -6.58 7.26 11.22
CA ASP A 38 -7.70 7.86 10.49
C ASP A 38 -7.66 7.58 8.99
N ALA A 39 -6.49 7.19 8.45
CA ALA A 39 -6.26 6.88 7.04
C ALA A 39 -7.08 5.67 6.53
N GLY A 40 -7.27 5.60 5.20
CA GLY A 40 -7.96 4.51 4.53
C GLY A 40 -7.12 3.23 4.36
N GLY A 41 -5.82 3.36 4.55
CA GLY A 41 -4.80 2.32 4.47
C GLY A 41 -3.42 2.96 4.61
N TYR A 42 -2.37 2.14 4.73
CA TYR A 42 -0.98 2.59 4.67
C TYR A 42 -0.03 1.44 4.37
N TYR A 43 1.08 1.75 3.72
CA TYR A 43 2.25 0.92 3.61
C TYR A 43 3.21 1.19 4.79
N SER A 44 3.70 0.13 5.42
CA SER A 44 4.76 0.19 6.44
C SER A 44 6.09 -0.29 5.84
N PRO A 45 7.07 0.60 5.58
CA PRO A 45 8.37 0.20 5.06
C PRO A 45 9.15 -0.71 6.02
N THR A 46 9.01 -0.49 7.34
CA THR A 46 9.69 -1.26 8.37
C THR A 46 9.19 -2.70 8.43
N ARG A 47 7.89 -2.91 8.28
CA ARG A 47 7.26 -4.24 8.36
C ARG A 47 6.97 -4.86 7.00
N GLN A 48 7.25 -4.12 5.92
CA GLN A 48 6.98 -4.47 4.53
C GLN A 48 5.56 -5.03 4.34
N GLU A 49 4.58 -4.32 4.90
CA GLU A 49 3.17 -4.69 4.84
C GLU A 49 2.31 -3.53 4.35
N ILE A 50 1.21 -3.88 3.68
CA ILE A 50 0.10 -2.98 3.40
C ILE A 50 -0.99 -3.28 4.43
N VAL A 51 -1.52 -2.25 5.08
CA VAL A 51 -2.55 -2.37 6.10
C VAL A 51 -3.76 -1.59 5.64
N THR A 52 -4.93 -2.23 5.58
CA THR A 52 -6.18 -1.57 5.20
C THR A 52 -7.38 -2.30 5.82
N TYR A 53 -8.59 -1.86 5.53
CA TYR A 53 -9.82 -2.47 6.01
C TYR A 53 -10.89 -2.53 4.92
N SER A 54 -11.88 -3.39 5.10
CA SER A 54 -13.04 -3.50 4.21
C SER A 54 -13.81 -2.18 4.15
N LYS A 55 -14.11 -1.72 2.94
CA LYS A 55 -14.85 -0.49 2.66
C LYS A 55 -16.18 -0.84 1.98
N PRO A 56 -17.17 0.08 1.98
CA PRO A 56 -18.46 -0.19 1.34
C PRO A 56 -18.36 -0.57 -0.14
N SER A 57 -17.37 -0.03 -0.86
CA SER A 57 -17.09 -0.38 -2.25
C SER A 57 -15.82 -1.20 -2.37
N HIS A 58 -15.90 -2.32 -3.11
CA HIS A 58 -14.73 -3.12 -3.45
C HIS A 58 -13.68 -2.31 -4.23
N ALA A 59 -14.13 -1.43 -5.13
CA ALA A 59 -13.25 -0.53 -5.87
C ALA A 59 -12.46 0.38 -4.91
N SER A 60 -13.07 0.89 -3.84
CA SER A 60 -12.36 1.71 -2.85
C SER A 60 -11.30 0.96 -2.05
N VAL A 61 -11.45 -0.36 -1.87
CA VAL A 61 -10.41 -1.21 -1.26
C VAL A 61 -9.27 -1.42 -2.26
N LEU A 62 -9.61 -1.76 -3.51
CA LEU A 62 -8.63 -1.97 -4.58
C LEU A 62 -7.80 -0.72 -4.85
N ASN A 63 -8.44 0.45 -4.95
CA ASN A 63 -7.77 1.73 -5.12
C ASN A 63 -6.70 1.98 -4.05
N THR A 64 -7.05 1.78 -2.77
CA THR A 64 -6.08 1.88 -1.68
C THR A 64 -5.00 0.82 -1.77
N LEU A 65 -5.33 -0.43 -2.08
CA LEU A 65 -4.30 -1.45 -2.25
C LEU A 65 -3.32 -1.09 -3.38
N THR A 66 -3.80 -0.52 -4.49
CA THR A 66 -2.97 -0.05 -5.60
C THR A 66 -2.08 1.11 -5.16
N HIS A 67 -2.64 2.10 -4.46
CA HIS A 67 -1.91 3.23 -3.90
C HIS A 67 -0.76 2.76 -3.00
N GLU A 68 -1.06 1.92 -2.00
CA GLU A 68 -0.06 1.44 -1.04
C GLU A 68 0.95 0.46 -1.68
N ALA A 69 0.53 -0.32 -2.67
CA ALA A 69 1.43 -1.18 -3.42
C ALA A 69 2.47 -0.35 -4.19
N GLN A 70 2.10 0.84 -4.69
CA GLN A 70 3.04 1.69 -5.40
C GLN A 70 4.12 2.25 -4.46
N HIS A 71 3.78 2.62 -3.23
CA HIS A 71 4.79 2.94 -2.21
C HIS A 71 5.76 1.77 -1.97
N GLN A 72 5.25 0.54 -1.94
CA GLN A 72 6.10 -0.63 -1.78
C GLN A 72 7.04 -0.84 -2.97
N VAL A 73 6.55 -0.71 -4.20
CA VAL A 73 7.37 -0.79 -5.43
C VAL A 73 8.49 0.24 -5.37
N LEU A 74 8.15 1.51 -5.11
CA LEU A 74 9.14 2.58 -5.02
C LEU A 74 10.15 2.34 -3.89
N SER A 75 9.72 1.88 -2.72
CA SER A 75 10.62 1.56 -1.61
C SER A 75 11.60 0.41 -1.91
N THR A 76 11.26 -0.46 -2.86
CA THR A 76 12.10 -1.58 -3.28
C THR A 76 13.20 -1.13 -4.25
N HIS A 77 12.92 -0.11 -5.07
CA HIS A 77 13.85 0.38 -6.09
C HIS A 77 14.63 1.63 -5.68
N LEU A 78 14.07 2.46 -4.81
CA LEU A 78 14.63 3.73 -4.40
C LEU A 78 14.85 3.74 -2.88
N ARG A 79 16.11 3.94 -2.47
CA ARG A 79 16.45 4.07 -1.04
C ARG A 79 15.78 5.28 -0.38
N ARG A 80 15.55 6.35 -1.15
CA ARG A 80 14.82 7.57 -0.77
C ARG A 80 14.11 8.10 -1.99
N SER A 81 12.79 8.29 -1.90
CA SER A 81 11.98 8.97 -2.92
C SER A 81 11.54 10.33 -2.38
N PRO A 82 11.58 11.41 -3.17
CA PRO A 82 10.90 12.66 -2.81
C PRO A 82 9.41 12.39 -2.56
N VAL A 83 8.83 13.03 -1.54
CA VAL A 83 7.41 12.83 -1.17
C VAL A 83 6.50 13.07 -2.37
N TRP A 84 6.68 14.18 -3.08
CA TRP A 84 5.85 14.53 -4.24
C TRP A 84 5.85 13.43 -5.32
N LEU A 85 6.99 12.76 -5.54
CA LEU A 85 7.10 11.71 -6.54
C LEU A 85 6.45 10.41 -6.04
N ASN A 86 6.64 10.08 -4.76
CA ASN A 86 6.08 8.88 -4.15
C ASN A 86 4.54 8.93 -4.10
N GLU A 87 3.97 10.04 -3.64
CA GLU A 87 2.52 10.24 -3.59
C GLU A 87 1.95 10.41 -4.99
N GLY A 88 2.55 11.26 -5.83
CA GLY A 88 2.02 11.54 -7.16
C GLY A 88 1.97 10.31 -8.08
N LEU A 89 2.96 9.42 -8.01
CA LEU A 89 2.89 8.14 -8.71
C LEU A 89 1.82 7.23 -8.11
N SER A 90 1.63 7.22 -6.80
CA SER A 90 0.64 6.36 -6.15
C SER A 90 -0.78 6.79 -6.50
N GLU A 91 -1.06 8.10 -6.52
CA GLU A 91 -2.33 8.67 -6.98
C GLU A 91 -2.57 8.42 -8.47
N TYR A 92 -1.54 8.55 -9.32
CA TYR A 92 -1.64 8.29 -10.75
C TYR A 92 -2.04 6.83 -11.05
N TYR A 93 -1.38 5.87 -10.40
CA TYR A 93 -1.67 4.44 -10.62
C TYR A 93 -2.94 3.97 -9.93
N GLU A 94 -3.34 4.57 -8.80
CA GLU A 94 -4.64 4.28 -8.17
C GLU A 94 -5.83 4.50 -9.11
N GLN A 95 -5.72 5.49 -10.01
CA GLN A 95 -6.76 5.81 -11.00
C GLN A 95 -6.67 4.95 -12.27
N SER A 96 -5.65 4.09 -12.40
CA SER A 96 -5.48 3.27 -13.58
C SER A 96 -6.52 2.16 -13.62
N THR A 97 -7.25 2.09 -14.73
CA THR A 97 -8.14 0.98 -15.03
C THR A 97 -7.37 -0.10 -15.77
N MET A 98 -7.51 -1.36 -15.36
CA MET A 98 -7.10 -2.48 -16.20
C MET A 98 -8.12 -2.61 -17.34
N GLU A 99 -7.75 -2.16 -18.53
CA GLU A 99 -8.40 -2.65 -19.74
C GLU A 99 -7.97 -4.09 -19.93
N GLN A 100 -8.93 -5.03 -19.98
CA GLN A 100 -8.63 -6.36 -20.47
C GLN A 100 -8.16 -6.21 -21.92
N GLY A 101 -6.85 -6.39 -22.15
CA GLY A 101 -6.34 -6.53 -23.50
C GLY A 101 -7.14 -7.64 -24.19
N SER A 102 -7.76 -7.31 -25.32
CA SER A 102 -8.42 -8.30 -26.17
C SER A 102 -7.44 -9.45 -26.45
N PRO A 103 -7.89 -10.71 -26.37
CA PRO A 103 -7.03 -11.89 -26.56
C PRO A 103 -6.32 -11.91 -27.91
#